data_AF-A0A1Q9PFQ6-F1
#
_entry.id   AF-A0A1Q9PFQ6-F1
#
_cell.length_a   1.000
_cell.length_b   1.000
_cell.length_c   1.000
_cell.angle_alpha   90.00
_cell.angle_beta   90.00
_cell.angle_gamma   90.00
#
_symmetry.space_group_name_H-M   'P 1'
#
loop_
_entity.id
_entity.type
_entity.pdbx_description
1 polymer ?
#
loop_
_entity_poly.entity_id
_entity_poly.type
_entity_poly.pdbx_seq_one_letter_code
_entity_poly.pdbx_strand_id
1 'polypeptide(L)' 'MQEKRVIKYGKGSRKCRRCGTHQAVIRRGGLYVCRRCIREIYDKIGFKKTGSRGG' A
#
# COMPACT_ATOMS: atom_id res chain seq x y z
N MET A 1 -11.84 29.15 9.83
CA MET A 1 -11.72 28.82 8.39
C MET A 1 -10.53 27.92 8.19
N GLN A 2 -10.75 26.69 7.70
CA GLN A 2 -9.83 25.88 6.90
C GLN A 2 -10.54 24.56 6.56
N GLU A 3 -11.57 24.63 5.72
CA GLU A 3 -12.15 23.43 5.10
C GLU A 3 -11.11 22.86 4.13
N LYS A 4 -10.34 21.89 4.61
CA LYS A 4 -9.35 21.16 3.83
C LYS A 4 -10.08 20.52 2.65
N ARG A 5 -9.88 21.07 1.44
CA ARG A 5 -10.33 20.46 0.19
C ARG A 5 -9.67 19.09 0.07
N VAL A 6 -10.42 18.05 0.42
CA VAL A 6 -9.96 16.67 0.26
C VAL A 6 -9.86 16.41 -1.24
N ILE A 7 -8.64 16.31 -1.77
CA ILE A 7 -8.38 16.00 -3.17
C ILE A 7 -8.81 14.55 -3.42
N LYS A 8 -10.07 14.36 -3.81
CA LYS A 8 -10.72 13.05 -3.94
C LYS A 8 -10.10 12.16 -5.04
N TYR A 9 -9.41 12.73 -6.02
CA TYR A 9 -8.90 12.01 -7.19
C TYR A 9 -7.61 12.64 -7.73
N GLY A 10 -6.59 11.82 -8.04
CA GLY A 10 -5.33 12.28 -8.63
C GLY A 10 -4.10 11.44 -8.25
N LYS A 11 -2.98 11.61 -8.98
CA LYS A 11 -1.69 10.94 -8.68
C LYS A 11 -1.13 11.33 -7.31
N GLY A 12 -1.45 12.52 -6.79
CA GLY A 12 -1.01 13.03 -5.48
C GLY A 12 -1.79 12.49 -4.27
N SER A 13 -3.00 11.94 -4.48
CA SER A 13 -3.82 11.39 -3.39
C SER A 13 -3.40 9.96 -3.00
N ARG A 14 -2.60 9.30 -3.86
CA ARG A 14 -2.31 7.86 -3.78
C ARG A 14 -0.83 7.63 -3.47
N LYS A 15 -0.48 7.81 -2.21
CA LYS A 15 0.86 7.53 -1.69
C LYS A 15 0.87 6.27 -0.84
N CYS A 16 1.99 5.57 -0.85
CA CYS A 16 2.27 4.53 0.13
C CYS A 16 2.15 5.14 1.53
N ARG A 17 1.28 4.59 2.40
CA ARG A 17 1.10 5.10 3.77
C ARG A 17 2.39 5.14 4.58
N ARG A 18 3.31 4.20 4.32
CA ARG A 18 4.57 4.07 5.04
C ARG A 18 5.74 4.85 4.45
N CYS A 19 5.83 4.86 3.12
CA CYS A 19 7.06 5.20 2.41
C CYS A 19 6.89 6.43 1.52
N GLY A 20 5.69 7.02 1.45
CA GLY A 20 5.40 8.23 0.65
C GLY A 20 5.48 8.05 -0.87
N THR A 21 6.01 6.92 -1.32
CA THR A 21 6.21 6.55 -2.72
C THR A 21 4.88 6.39 -3.47
N HIS A 22 4.86 6.83 -4.72
CA HIS A 22 3.74 6.66 -5.65
C HIS A 22 3.95 5.50 -6.63
N GLN A 23 5.17 4.96 -6.68
CA GLN A 23 5.54 3.83 -7.54
C GLN A 23 5.16 2.48 -6.90
N ALA A 24 4.54 1.61 -7.69
CA ALA A 24 4.18 0.24 -7.30
C ALA A 24 3.41 0.15 -5.97
N VAL A 25 2.47 1.07 -5.74
CA VAL A 25 1.56 1.05 -4.59
C VAL A 25 0.46 0.03 -4.84
N ILE A 26 0.41 -0.98 -3.97
CA ILE A 26 -0.63 -2.00 -3.90
C ILE A 26 -1.89 -1.34 -3.33
N ARG A 27 -2.93 -1.30 -4.16
CA ARG A 27 -4.24 -0.68 -3.85
C ARG A 27 -5.27 -1.67 -3.32
N ARG A 28 -4.95 -2.98 -3.41
CA ARG A 28 -5.87 -4.05 -3.05
C ARG A 28 -6.05 -4.11 -1.54
N GLY A 29 -7.28 -4.34 -1.08
CA GLY A 29 -7.61 -4.48 0.34
C GLY A 29 -7.43 -3.21 1.19
N GLY A 30 -7.41 -2.02 0.59
CA GLY A 30 -7.28 -0.75 1.34
C GLY A 30 -5.92 -0.52 2.00
N LEU A 31 -4.92 -1.33 1.68
CA LEU A 31 -3.59 -1.30 2.30
C LEU A 31 -2.75 -0.08 1.86
N TYR A 32 -2.88 0.36 0.59
CA TYR A 32 -2.15 1.51 0.03
C TYR A 32 -0.66 1.52 0.43
N VAL A 33 0.03 0.41 0.19
CA VAL A 33 1.45 0.22 0.52
C VAL A 33 2.25 -0.18 -0.71
N CYS A 34 3.51 0.23 -0.82
CA CYS A 34 4.34 -0.16 -1.96
C CYS A 34 4.88 -1.58 -1.80
N ARG A 35 5.32 -2.18 -2.92
CA ARG A 35 5.86 -3.55 -2.97
C ARG A 35 7.06 -3.84 -2.06
N ARG A 36 7.80 -2.80 -1.64
CA ARG A 36 8.91 -2.95 -0.68
C ARG A 36 8.33 -3.06 0.73
N CYS A 37 7.46 -2.11 1.07
CA CYS A 37 6.89 -2.00 2.40
C CYS A 37 5.90 -3.15 2.68
N ILE A 38 5.21 -3.73 1.67
CA ILE A 38 4.35 -4.92 1.84
C ILE A 38 5.12 -6.13 2.40
N ARG A 39 6.41 -6.33 2.07
CA ARG A 39 7.19 -7.51 2.54
C ARG A 39 7.40 -7.49 4.05
N GLU A 40 7.56 -6.30 4.64
CA GLU A 40 7.79 -6.14 6.08
C GLU A 40 6.50 -6.29 6.90
N ILE A 41 5.36 -5.88 6.32
CA ILE A 41 4.03 -6.03 6.94
C ILE A 41 3.34 -7.34 6.56
N TYR A 42 3.89 -8.12 5.63
CA TYR A 42 3.30 -9.38 5.17
C TYR A 42 3.05 -10.32 6.35
N ASP A 43 4.03 -10.42 7.24
CA ASP A 43 3.98 -11.20 8.48
C ASP A 43 2.90 -10.68 9.45
N LYS A 44 2.81 -9.35 9.59
CA LYS A 44 1.86 -8.70 10.52
C LYS A 44 0.42 -8.72 10.04
N ILE A 45 0.20 -8.73 8.72
CA ILE A 45 -1.15 -8.78 8.12
C ILE A 45 -1.66 -10.23 8.07
N GLY A 46 -0.80 -11.23 8.31
CA GLY A 46 -1.19 -12.63 8.22
C GLY A 46 -1.37 -13.08 6.78
N PHE A 47 -0.74 -12.40 5.82
CA PHE A 47 -0.68 -12.91 4.45
C PHE A 47 0.19 -14.17 4.46
N LYS A 48 -0.41 -15.34 4.25
CA LYS A 48 0.35 -16.57 4.03
C LYS A 48 0.93 -16.55 2.61
N LYS A 49 2.23 -16.82 2.48
CA LYS A 49 2.87 -17.05 1.19
C LYS A 49 2.30 -18.35 0.62
N THR A 50 1.27 -18.28 -0.21
CA THR A 50 0.59 -19.45 -0.83
C THR A 50 1.40 -20.09 -1.95
N GLY A 51 2.73 -20.07 -1.85
CA GLY A 51 3.66 -20.47 -2.92
C GLY A 51 4.91 -21.10 -2.35
N SER A 52 4.74 -22.22 -1.67
CA SER A 52 5.77 -23.25 -1.52
C SER A 52 5.38 -24.44 -2.39
N ARG A 53 5.29 -24.24 -3.71
CA ARG A 53 5.55 -25.35 -4.63
C ARG A 53 7.06 -25.51 -4.62
N GLY A 54 7.54 -26.36 -3.70
CA GLY A 54 8.81 -27.04 -3.90
C GLY A 54 8.65 -27.88 -5.16
N GLY A 55 9.45 -27.52 -6.17
CA GLY A 55 9.87 -28.41 -7.23
C GLY A 55 11.35 -28.64 -7.04
#